data_AF-A0AAU1GZI4-F1
#
_entry.id   AF-A0AAU1GZI4-F1
#
_cell.length_a   1.000
_cell.length_b   1.000
_cell.length_c   1.000
_cell.angle_alpha   90.00
_cell.angle_beta   90.00
_cell.angle_gamma   90.00
#
_symmetry.space_group_name_H-M   'P 1'
#
loop_
_entity.id
_entity.type
_entity.pdbx_description
1 polymer ?
#
loop_
_entity_poly.entity_id
_entity_poly.type
_entity_poly.pdbx_seq_one_letter_code
_entity_poly.pdbx_strand_id
1 'polypeptide(L)' 'MTARDVCEALDNELLPKNIEGTHAKSKRLVKPDILTEVDTGGFTRKK' A
#
# COMPACT_ATOMS: atom_id res chain seq x y z
N MET A 1 -6.77 4.06 0.53
CA MET A 1 -5.72 4.05 1.57
C MET A 1 -4.36 4.13 0.89
N THR A 2 -3.45 4.94 1.41
CA THR A 2 -2.08 5.08 0.89
C THR A 2 -1.16 4.02 1.50
N ALA A 3 0.04 3.83 0.91
CA ALA A 3 1.06 2.98 1.51
C ALA A 3 1.48 3.45 2.92
N ARG A 4 1.42 4.76 3.19
CA ARG A 4 1.69 5.32 4.52
C ARG A 4 0.60 4.94 5.51
N ASP A 5 -0.68 5.06 5.14
CA ASP A 5 -1.80 4.65 6.00
C ASP A 5 -1.72 3.16 6.36
N VAL A 6 -1.32 2.32 5.41
CA VAL A 6 -1.11 0.88 5.65
C VAL A 6 0.11 0.65 6.55
N CYS A 7 1.20 1.39 6.36
CA CYS A 7 2.39 1.30 7.21
C CYS A 7 2.06 1.65 8.67
N GLU A 8 1.28 2.72 8.88
CA GLU A 8 0.79 3.16 10.19
C GLU A 8 -0.15 2.13 10.82
N ALA A 9 -1.12 1.60 10.07
CA ALA A 9 -2.06 0.59 10.55
C ALA A 9 -1.40 -0.76 10.91
N LEU A 10 -0.24 -1.05 10.33
CA LEU A 10 0.57 -2.21 10.66
C LEU A 10 1.53 -1.96 11.85
N ASP A 11 1.40 -0.82 12.53
CA ASP A 11 2.22 -0.37 13.67
C ASP A 11 3.73 -0.33 13.36
N ASN A 12 4.07 -0.08 12.08
CA ASN A 12 5.47 0.08 11.70
C ASN A 12 5.90 1.53 11.90
N GLU A 13 7.14 1.73 12.34
CA GLU A 13 7.76 3.05 12.32
C GLU A 13 7.68 3.66 10.91
N LEU A 14 7.22 4.91 10.80
CA LEU A 14 6.99 5.62 9.54
C LEU A 14 8.30 6.09 8.89
N LEU A 15 9.26 5.19 8.76
CA LEU A 15 10.49 5.42 8.01
C LEU A 15 10.25 5.24 6.50
N PRO A 16 10.96 5.99 5.64
CA PRO A 16 10.86 5.86 4.18
C PRO A 16 10.95 4.41 3.70
N LYS A 17 11.91 3.63 4.23
CA LYS A 17 12.10 2.20 3.90
C LYS A 17 10.84 1.35 4.11
N ASN A 18 10.04 1.65 5.13
CA ASN A 18 8.86 0.87 5.49
C ASN A 18 7.67 1.27 4.62
N ILE A 19 7.53 2.57 4.32
CA ILE A 19 6.51 3.10 3.41
C ILE A 19 6.75 2.58 1.99
N GLU A 20 7.98 2.63 1.50
CA GLU A 20 8.37 2.11 0.18
C GLU A 20 8.18 0.59 0.09
N GLY A 21 8.57 -0.16 1.13
CA GLY A 21 8.33 -1.60 1.23
C GLY A 21 6.84 -1.95 1.21
N THR A 22 6.01 -1.17 1.91
CA THR A 22 4.55 -1.32 1.92
C THR A 22 3.96 -0.98 0.56
N HIS A 23 4.43 0.10 -0.07
CA HIS A 23 4.02 0.48 -1.43
C HIS A 23 4.33 -0.64 -2.43
N ALA A 24 5.54 -1.20 -2.40
CA ALA A 24 5.94 -2.30 -3.26
C ALA A 24 5.06 -3.55 -3.05
N LYS A 25 4.74 -3.87 -1.79
CA LYS A 25 3.81 -4.97 -1.46
C LYS A 25 2.40 -4.69 -2.00
N SER A 26 1.84 -3.51 -1.77
CA SER A 26 0.51 -3.13 -2.28
C SER A 26 0.45 -3.16 -3.81
N LYS A 27 1.48 -2.65 -4.49
CA LYS A 27 1.60 -2.71 -5.96
C LYS A 27 1.59 -4.17 -6.47
N ARG A 28 2.25 -5.10 -5.75
CA ARG A 28 2.22 -6.54 -6.09
C ARG A 28 0.83 -7.15 -5.97
N LEU A 29 -0.04 -6.61 -5.13
CA LEU A 29 -1.44 -7.06 -4.97
C LEU A 29 -2.39 -6.47 -6.03
N VAL A 30 -1.94 -5.49 -6.82
CA VAL A 30 -2.70 -4.98 -7.97
C VAL A 30 -2.70 -5.97 -9.13
N LYS A 31 -1.57 -6.62 -9.41
CA LYS A 31 -1.45 -7.62 -10.48
C LYS A 31 -2.44 -8.80 -10.35
N PRO A 32 -2.62 -9.42 -9.18
CA PRO A 32 -3.66 -10.44 -8.98
C PRO A 32 -5.06 -9.83 -8.78
N ASP A 33 -5.24 -8.52 -8.98
CA ASP A 33 -6.52 -7.81 -8.89
C ASP A 33 -7.20 -7.93 -7.52
N ILE A 34 -6.38 -8.00 -6.45
CA ILE A 34 -6.85 -7.97 -5.06
C ILE A 34 -7.06 -6.51 -4.62
N LEU A 35 -6.16 -5.64 -5.08
CA LEU A 35 -6.24 -4.19 -4.90
C LEU A 35 -6.38 -3.50 -6.26
N THR A 36 -7.04 -2.36 -6.26
CA THR A 36 -7.07 -1.41 -7.38
C THR A 36 -6.25 -0.19 -6.98
N GLU A 37 -5.32 0.23 -7.84
CA GLU A 37 -4.60 1.49 -7.69
C GLU A 37 -5.49 2.62 -8.23
N VAL A 38 -5.83 3.58 -7.38
CA VAL A 38 -6.75 4.69 -7.72
C VAL A 38 -6.02 6.01 -7.95
N ASP A 39 -4.83 6.17 -7.36
CA ASP A 39 -3.92 7.30 -7.55
C ASP A 39 -2.47 6.81 -7.29
N THR A 40 -1.45 7.63 -7.57
CA THR A 40 -0.05 7.28 -7.34
C THR A 40 0.20 6.97 -5.86
N GLY A 41 0.27 5.69 -5.52
CA GLY A 41 0.43 5.22 -4.15
C GLY A 41 -0.87 5.11 -3.33
N GLY A 42 -2.03 5.33 -3.97
CA GLY A 42 -3.36 5.12 -3.40
C GLY A 42 -3.98 3.81 -3.86
N PHE A 43 -4.41 2.98 -2.91
CA PHE A 43 -5.01 1.66 -3.16
C PHE A 43 -6.40 1.52 -2.55
N THR A 44 -7.26 0.76 -3.21
CA THR A 44 -8.57 0.34 -2.70
C THR A 44 -8.73 -1.17 -2.86
N ARG A 45 -9.44 -1.82 -1.94
CA ARG A 45 -9.79 -3.24 -2.12
C ARG A 45 -10.76 -3.38 -3.28
N LYS A 46 -10.55 -4.36 -4.16
CA LYS A 46 -11.56 -4.72 -5.16
C LYS A 46 -12.79 -5.28 -4.44
N LYS A 47 -13.98 -4.79 -4.77
CA LYS A 47 -15.24 -5.31 -4.23
C LYS A 47 -15.53 -6.72 -4.73
#